data_AF-A0AAU2U2X5-F1
#
_entry.id   AF-A0AAU2U2X5-F1
#
_cell.length_a   1.000
_cell.length_b   1.000
_cell.length_c   1.000
_cell.angle_alpha   90.00
_cell.angle_beta   90.00
_cell.angle_gamma   90.00
#
_symmetry.space_group_name_H-M   'P 1'
#
loop_
_entity.id
_entity.type
_entity.pdbx_description
1 polymer ?
#
loop_
_entity_poly.entity_id
_entity_poly.type
_entity_poly.pdbx_seq_one_letter_code
_entity_poly.pdbx_strand_id
1 'polypeptide(L)'
;MPGIFGRRGRVVAAAVCVVLGMGLIGGAVTGSWLVGDSADAAERSTYTTAGGLWHNVPVDQLFPPTVDGQGAGPGGADRTWTRIAVAPDGGCADAFDPLLLKTLAPVGCQRLLRATYTDATQSYVTTVGLLFTTADAAAMRALDTRFTKEKLADRADLMPRPYAVKGTVAAAFGDKQRAAWTVSVLTDAPVVVYAVSGWADGRVVDTPQSAPAATAAGATTAPAQAGLGNEAQGLADRIERGLRKTAVTPTEQPS
;
A
#
# COMPACT_ATOMS: atom_id res chain seq x y z
N MET A 1 41.56 -31.98 63.15
CA MET A 1 40.31 -31.15 63.15
C MET A 1 40.42 -30.15 62.00
N PRO A 2 39.45 -30.11 61.08
CA PRO A 2 39.60 -29.50 59.76
C PRO A 2 39.50 -27.95 59.78
N GLY A 3 40.20 -27.34 58.82
CA GLY A 3 40.52 -25.91 58.79
C GLY A 3 39.37 -24.95 58.47
N ILE A 4 39.33 -23.86 59.24
CA ILE A 4 38.45 -22.71 59.12
C ILE A 4 39.01 -21.77 58.04
N PHE A 5 38.90 -22.11 56.75
CA PHE A 5 39.26 -21.18 55.66
C PHE A 5 38.22 -21.10 54.51
N GLY A 6 37.17 -21.94 54.52
CA GLY A 6 36.20 -22.01 53.42
C GLY A 6 35.09 -20.95 53.38
N ARG A 7 34.97 -20.07 54.39
CA ARG A 7 33.78 -19.20 54.55
C ARG A 7 33.98 -17.75 54.05
N ARG A 8 35.20 -17.21 54.06
CA ARG A 8 35.47 -15.82 53.65
C ARG A 8 35.58 -15.62 52.14
N GLY A 9 36.08 -16.61 51.39
CA GLY A 9 36.17 -16.54 49.92
C GLY A 9 34.81 -16.59 49.20
N ARG A 10 33.82 -17.30 49.76
CA ARG A 10 32.47 -17.43 49.19
C ARG A 10 31.62 -16.15 49.30
N VAL A 11 31.86 -15.32 50.32
CA VAL A 11 31.11 -14.06 50.52
C VAL A 11 31.61 -12.96 49.57
N VAL A 12 32.92 -12.92 49.30
CA VAL A 12 33.51 -11.96 48.36
C VAL A 12 33.12 -12.27 46.91
N ALA A 13 33.08 -13.54 46.52
CA ALA A 13 32.64 -13.95 45.18
C ALA A 13 31.15 -13.64 44.92
N ALA A 14 30.28 -13.79 45.92
CA ALA A 14 28.86 -13.49 45.79
C ALA A 14 28.58 -11.98 45.64
N ALA A 15 29.33 -11.12 46.34
CA ALA A 15 29.16 -9.67 46.24
C ALA A 15 29.58 -9.12 44.87
N VAL A 16 30.64 -9.67 44.25
CA VAL A 16 31.10 -9.26 42.91
C VAL A 16 30.11 -9.66 41.82
N CYS A 17 29.47 -10.83 41.92
CA CYS A 17 28.44 -11.25 40.95
C CYS A 17 27.15 -10.42 41.04
N VAL A 18 26.77 -9.93 42.23
CA VAL A 18 25.59 -9.06 42.38
C VAL A 18 25.85 -7.67 41.79
N VAL A 19 27.05 -7.11 41.98
CA VAL A 19 27.40 -5.79 41.41
C VAL A 19 27.53 -5.86 39.87
N LEU A 20 28.09 -6.94 39.32
CA LEU A 20 28.14 -7.17 37.87
C LEU A 20 26.74 -7.47 37.26
N GLY A 21 25.87 -8.18 37.99
CA GLY A 21 24.50 -8.45 37.54
C GLY A 21 23.61 -7.20 37.53
N MET A 22 23.78 -6.30 38.49
CA MET A 22 22.95 -5.09 38.62
C MET A 22 23.36 -3.98 37.62
N GLY A 23 24.63 -3.94 37.21
CA GLY A 23 25.11 -3.06 36.14
C GLY A 23 24.59 -3.42 34.75
N LEU A 24 24.33 -4.71 34.48
CA LEU A 24 23.79 -5.19 33.21
C LEU A 24 22.28 -4.98 33.07
N ILE A 25 21.54 -4.93 34.18
CA ILE A 25 20.08 -4.70 34.17
C ILE A 25 19.77 -3.19 34.00
N GLY A 26 20.62 -2.30 34.50
CA GLY A 26 20.43 -0.84 34.36
C GLY A 26 20.62 -0.30 32.93
N GLY A 27 21.47 -0.95 32.11
CA GLY A 27 21.72 -0.55 30.71
C GLY A 27 20.59 -0.95 29.74
N ALA A 28 19.84 -2.01 30.06
CA ALA A 28 18.76 -2.48 29.19
C ALA A 28 17.52 -1.56 29.23
N VAL A 29 17.23 -0.92 30.36
CA VAL A 29 16.04 -0.08 30.53
C VAL A 29 16.20 1.29 29.86
N THR A 30 17.42 1.83 29.82
CA THR A 30 17.73 3.11 29.14
C THR A 30 17.90 2.92 27.63
N GLY A 31 18.51 1.81 27.19
CA GLY A 31 18.64 1.48 25.77
C GLY A 31 17.30 1.30 25.06
N SER A 32 16.32 0.66 25.71
CA SER A 32 14.99 0.44 25.10
C SER A 32 14.21 1.75 24.88
N TRP A 33 14.42 2.77 25.71
CA TRP A 33 13.73 4.05 25.57
C TRP A 33 14.35 4.92 24.47
N LEU A 34 15.69 4.92 24.38
CA LEU A 34 16.40 5.61 23.29
C LEU A 34 16.19 4.95 21.93
N VAL A 35 16.16 3.61 21.87
CA VAL A 35 15.86 2.89 20.63
C VAL A 35 14.41 3.09 20.20
N GLY A 36 13.47 3.14 21.15
CA GLY A 36 12.05 3.46 20.87
C GLY A 36 11.86 4.85 20.28
N ASP A 37 12.44 5.89 20.89
CA ASP A 37 12.33 7.27 20.38
C ASP A 37 13.01 7.44 19.01
N SER A 38 14.12 6.73 18.78
CA SER A 38 14.82 6.71 17.49
C SER A 38 13.98 6.07 16.39
N ALA A 39 13.34 4.93 16.69
CA ALA A 39 12.46 4.23 15.76
C ALA A 39 11.21 5.06 15.44
N ASP A 40 10.56 5.63 16.47
CA ASP A 40 9.41 6.52 16.31
C ASP A 40 9.76 7.77 15.48
N ALA A 41 10.97 8.32 15.65
CA ALA A 41 11.45 9.43 14.85
C ALA A 41 11.69 9.05 13.39
N ALA A 42 12.28 7.87 13.14
CA ALA A 42 12.49 7.36 11.79
C ALA A 42 11.18 7.04 11.06
N GLU A 43 10.18 6.49 11.76
CA GLU A 43 8.84 6.26 11.23
C GLU A 43 8.13 7.57 10.88
N ARG A 44 8.17 8.57 11.78
CA ARG A 44 7.63 9.92 11.52
C ARG A 44 8.32 10.58 10.32
N SER A 45 9.63 10.43 10.21
CA SER A 45 10.40 10.94 9.06
C SER A 45 9.97 10.26 7.76
N THR A 46 9.84 8.94 7.76
CA THR A 46 9.41 8.16 6.58
C THR A 46 7.99 8.53 6.16
N TYR A 47 7.07 8.68 7.11
CA TYR A 47 5.69 9.12 6.87
C TYR A 47 5.66 10.50 6.18
N THR A 48 6.45 11.44 6.70
CA THR A 48 6.55 12.80 6.16
C THR A 48 7.13 12.79 4.75
N THR A 49 8.21 12.04 4.54
CA THR A 49 8.82 11.85 3.21
C THR A 49 7.82 11.27 2.21
N ALA A 50 7.07 10.23 2.62
CA ALA A 50 6.06 9.59 1.79
C ALA A 50 5.00 10.59 1.31
N GLY A 51 4.58 11.53 2.17
CA GLY A 51 3.62 12.57 1.81
C GLY A 51 4.10 13.56 0.74
N GLY A 52 5.42 13.73 0.58
CA GLY A 52 6.01 14.60 -0.44
C GLY A 52 6.28 13.93 -1.78
N LEU A 53 6.14 12.60 -1.90
CA LEU A 53 6.59 11.88 -3.10
C LEU A 53 5.86 12.32 -4.37
N TRP A 54 4.60 12.76 -4.27
CA TRP A 54 3.83 13.19 -5.45
C TRP A 54 4.44 14.39 -6.20
N HIS A 55 5.24 15.22 -5.53
CA HIS A 55 5.93 16.36 -6.14
C HIS A 55 7.46 16.24 -6.15
N ASN A 56 8.04 15.37 -5.32
CA ASN A 56 9.49 15.20 -5.21
C ASN A 56 10.04 14.08 -6.11
N VAL A 57 9.18 13.17 -6.57
CA VAL A 57 9.61 11.98 -7.32
C VAL A 57 9.09 12.04 -8.75
N PRO A 58 9.93 11.70 -9.76
CA PRO A 58 9.46 11.58 -11.13
C PRO A 58 8.32 10.58 -11.24
N VAL A 59 7.31 10.91 -12.06
CA VAL A 59 6.14 10.06 -12.23
C VAL A 59 6.47 8.64 -12.71
N ASP A 60 7.58 8.47 -13.43
CA ASP A 60 8.05 7.17 -13.92
C ASP A 60 8.60 6.26 -12.81
N GLN A 61 8.93 6.80 -11.64
CA GLN A 61 9.26 5.98 -10.48
C GLN A 61 8.00 5.59 -9.69
N LEU A 62 7.00 6.48 -9.63
CA LEU A 62 5.71 6.19 -8.98
C LEU A 62 4.85 5.24 -9.81
N PHE A 63 4.88 5.40 -11.13
CA PHE A 63 4.16 4.59 -12.10
C PHE A 63 5.12 4.15 -13.20
N PRO A 64 5.90 3.08 -13.01
CA PRO A 64 6.85 2.61 -14.02
C PRO A 64 6.21 2.37 -15.39
N PRO A 65 6.91 2.66 -16.51
CA PRO A 65 6.42 2.35 -17.85
C PRO A 65 6.04 0.87 -18.05
N THR A 66 6.78 -0.02 -17.38
CA THR A 66 6.49 -1.45 -17.31
C THR A 66 6.57 -1.90 -15.86
N VAL A 67 5.62 -2.74 -15.44
CA VAL A 67 5.59 -3.32 -14.08
C VAL A 67 5.56 -4.83 -14.21
N ASP A 68 6.53 -5.50 -13.57
CA ASP A 68 6.63 -6.95 -13.60
C ASP A 68 5.95 -7.63 -12.41
N GLY A 69 5.20 -8.67 -12.74
CA GLY A 69 4.12 -9.29 -12.01
C GLY A 69 4.40 -10.67 -11.47
N GLN A 70 5.60 -10.95 -10.96
CA GLN A 70 5.97 -12.31 -10.52
C GLN A 70 4.93 -12.90 -9.56
N GLY A 71 4.32 -14.03 -9.94
CA GLY A 71 3.27 -14.71 -9.17
C GLY A 71 1.97 -13.95 -8.96
N ALA A 72 1.71 -12.85 -9.68
CA ALA A 72 0.53 -12.00 -9.47
C ALA A 72 -0.75 -12.56 -10.07
N GLY A 73 -0.63 -13.42 -11.08
CA GLY A 73 -1.73 -13.97 -11.87
C GLY A 73 -2.42 -15.17 -11.22
N PRO A 74 -3.52 -15.65 -11.83
CA PRO A 74 -4.21 -16.85 -11.38
C PRO A 74 -3.26 -18.05 -11.29
N GLY A 75 -3.36 -18.82 -10.21
CA GLY A 75 -2.49 -19.97 -9.98
C GLY A 75 -1.01 -19.63 -9.75
N GLY A 76 -0.68 -18.36 -9.46
CA GLY A 76 0.70 -17.91 -9.30
C GLY A 76 1.43 -17.69 -10.62
N ALA A 77 0.70 -17.49 -11.72
CA ALA A 77 1.29 -17.10 -12.99
C ALA A 77 1.90 -15.70 -12.93
N ASP A 78 2.93 -15.44 -13.72
CA ASP A 78 3.49 -14.10 -13.85
C ASP A 78 2.56 -13.18 -14.65
N ARG A 79 2.62 -11.89 -14.33
CA ARG A 79 1.97 -10.81 -15.08
C ARG A 79 3.01 -9.80 -15.54
N THR A 80 2.65 -9.03 -16.56
CA THR A 80 3.38 -7.82 -16.94
C THR A 80 2.35 -6.79 -17.36
N TRP A 81 2.52 -5.57 -16.86
CA TRP A 81 1.69 -4.43 -17.21
C TRP A 81 2.52 -3.38 -17.93
N THR A 82 1.99 -2.84 -19.03
CA THR A 82 2.58 -1.72 -19.75
C THR A 82 1.71 -0.49 -19.61
N ARG A 83 2.30 0.62 -19.18
CA ARG A 83 1.60 1.88 -18.93
C ARG A 83 1.13 2.46 -20.25
N ILE A 84 -0.17 2.70 -20.37
CA ILE A 84 -0.79 3.40 -21.50
C ILE A 84 -0.60 4.91 -21.34
N ALA A 85 -1.00 5.45 -20.18
CA ALA A 85 -0.87 6.88 -19.89
C ALA A 85 -0.95 7.15 -18.39
N VAL A 86 -0.40 8.30 -18.01
CA VAL A 86 -0.66 8.94 -16.72
C VAL A 86 -1.78 9.95 -16.91
N ALA A 87 -2.71 10.04 -15.97
CA ALA A 87 -3.74 11.06 -15.98
C ALA A 87 -3.11 12.46 -15.85
N PRO A 88 -3.64 13.47 -16.57
CA PRO A 88 -3.32 14.86 -16.30
C PRO A 88 -3.60 15.21 -14.84
N ASP A 89 -2.96 16.27 -14.39
CA ASP A 89 -3.20 16.79 -13.06
C ASP A 89 -4.69 17.09 -12.81
N GLY A 90 -5.21 16.62 -11.67
CA GLY A 90 -6.59 16.81 -11.26
C GLY A 90 -6.77 16.57 -9.75
N GLY A 91 -7.87 17.10 -9.22
CA GLY A 91 -8.30 16.85 -7.84
C GLY A 91 -9.00 15.50 -7.67
N CYS A 92 -9.45 15.23 -6.44
CA CYS A 92 -10.08 13.94 -6.09
C CYS A 92 -11.57 13.83 -6.44
N ALA A 93 -12.25 14.94 -6.78
CA ALA A 93 -13.71 14.99 -6.89
C ALA A 93 -14.28 13.98 -7.92
N ASP A 94 -13.62 13.84 -9.07
CA ASP A 94 -14.11 13.01 -10.18
C ASP A 94 -13.43 11.63 -10.26
N ALA A 95 -12.69 11.26 -9.23
CA ALA A 95 -11.90 10.03 -9.23
C ALA A 95 -12.54 8.86 -8.47
N PHE A 96 -13.63 9.13 -7.75
CA PHE A 96 -14.28 8.15 -6.89
C PHE A 96 -15.79 8.19 -7.08
N ASP A 97 -16.46 7.08 -6.78
CA ASP A 97 -17.91 7.13 -6.61
C ASP A 97 -18.26 8.02 -5.40
N PRO A 98 -19.43 8.70 -5.40
CA PRO A 98 -19.74 9.72 -4.38
C PRO A 98 -19.64 9.22 -2.93
N LEU A 99 -19.99 7.96 -2.68
CA LEU A 99 -19.92 7.39 -1.33
C LEU A 99 -18.47 7.07 -0.93
N LEU A 100 -17.61 6.70 -1.87
CA LEU A 100 -16.17 6.51 -1.61
C LEU A 100 -15.51 7.86 -1.35
N LEU A 101 -15.84 8.90 -2.13
CA LEU A 101 -15.36 10.26 -1.89
C LEU A 101 -15.73 10.73 -0.47
N LYS A 102 -16.99 10.52 -0.05
CA LYS A 102 -17.43 10.84 1.32
C LYS A 102 -16.70 10.02 2.39
N THR A 103 -16.40 8.76 2.10
CA THR A 103 -15.67 7.87 3.02
C THR A 103 -14.22 8.30 3.21
N LEU A 104 -13.58 8.81 2.15
CA LEU A 104 -12.20 9.30 2.16
C LEU A 104 -12.07 10.76 2.64
N ALA A 105 -13.16 11.53 2.66
CA ALA A 105 -13.15 12.93 3.09
C ALA A 105 -12.44 13.22 4.43
N PRO A 106 -12.55 12.38 5.48
CA PRO A 106 -11.87 12.62 6.75
C PRO A 106 -10.34 12.66 6.68
N VAL A 107 -9.73 12.02 5.67
CA VAL A 107 -8.26 12.07 5.50
C VAL A 107 -7.82 13.18 4.55
N GLY A 108 -8.76 13.87 3.90
CA GLY A 108 -8.48 14.95 2.96
C GLY A 108 -7.90 14.46 1.63
N CYS A 109 -7.75 15.41 0.71
CA CYS A 109 -7.20 15.19 -0.63
C CYS A 109 -6.10 16.23 -0.85
N GLN A 110 -4.84 15.81 -0.70
CA GLN A 110 -3.69 16.65 -1.03
C GLN A 110 -3.45 16.58 -2.54
N ARG A 111 -3.37 15.36 -3.07
CA ARG A 111 -3.11 15.13 -4.50
C ARG A 111 -3.62 13.76 -4.91
N LEU A 112 -4.09 13.65 -6.14
CA LEU A 112 -4.38 12.37 -6.75
C LEU A 112 -3.53 12.17 -8.00
N LEU A 113 -2.79 11.08 -8.04
CA LEU A 113 -2.09 10.63 -9.24
C LEU A 113 -2.74 9.33 -9.73
N ARG A 114 -2.86 9.17 -11.05
CA ARG A 114 -3.42 7.95 -11.67
C ARG A 114 -2.65 7.58 -12.91
N ALA A 115 -2.56 6.28 -13.18
CA ALA A 115 -2.06 5.75 -14.44
C ALA A 115 -2.90 4.56 -14.88
N THR A 116 -3.09 4.42 -16.18
CA THR A 116 -3.78 3.27 -16.77
C THR A 116 -2.77 2.41 -17.51
N TYR A 117 -2.88 1.10 -17.30
CA TYR A 117 -2.02 0.06 -17.85
C TYR A 117 -2.84 -0.92 -18.68
N THR A 118 -2.16 -1.60 -19.61
CA THR A 118 -2.66 -2.81 -20.26
C THR A 118 -1.84 -4.01 -19.80
N ASP A 119 -2.46 -5.18 -19.75
CA ASP A 119 -1.72 -6.44 -19.55
C ASP A 119 -0.96 -6.86 -20.83
N ALA A 120 -0.07 -7.83 -20.70
CA ALA A 120 0.73 -8.36 -21.81
C ALA A 120 -0.09 -8.90 -23.00
N THR A 121 -1.32 -9.36 -22.76
CA THR A 121 -2.21 -9.87 -23.82
C THR A 121 -3.09 -8.79 -24.45
N GLN A 122 -3.04 -7.55 -23.92
CA GLN A 122 -3.93 -6.45 -24.30
C GLN A 122 -5.43 -6.78 -24.18
N SER A 123 -5.77 -7.74 -23.32
CA SER A 123 -7.15 -8.13 -23.05
C SER A 123 -7.74 -7.34 -21.89
N TYR A 124 -6.89 -6.84 -20.99
CA TYR A 124 -7.28 -6.15 -19.76
C TYR A 124 -6.65 -4.78 -19.66
N VAL A 125 -7.40 -3.88 -19.04
CA VAL A 125 -6.97 -2.53 -18.70
C VAL A 125 -7.15 -2.33 -17.20
N THR A 126 -6.15 -1.70 -16.56
CA THR A 126 -6.16 -1.45 -15.13
C THR A 126 -5.72 -0.03 -14.85
N THR A 127 -6.56 0.76 -14.20
CA THR A 127 -6.18 2.06 -13.64
C THR A 127 -5.74 1.87 -12.21
N VAL A 128 -4.53 2.31 -11.89
CA VAL A 128 -4.00 2.39 -10.52
C VAL A 128 -3.92 3.87 -10.10
N GLY A 129 -4.19 4.15 -8.84
CA GLY A 129 -4.14 5.50 -8.30
C GLY A 129 -3.49 5.58 -6.93
N LEU A 130 -2.87 6.74 -6.69
CA LEU A 130 -2.26 7.14 -5.43
C LEU A 130 -2.94 8.42 -4.96
N LEU A 131 -3.81 8.29 -3.95
CA LEU A 131 -4.40 9.42 -3.25
C LEU A 131 -3.47 9.82 -2.10
N PHE A 132 -2.73 10.89 -2.28
CA PHE A 132 -2.00 11.54 -1.19
C PHE A 132 -2.97 12.37 -0.36
N THR A 133 -2.93 12.15 0.96
CA THR A 133 -3.87 12.71 1.92
C THR A 133 -3.21 13.84 2.71
N THR A 134 -4.01 14.60 3.46
CA THR A 134 -3.51 15.63 4.41
C THR A 134 -3.52 15.11 5.84
N ALA A 135 -3.83 13.83 6.03
CA ALA A 135 -4.01 13.21 7.34
C ALA A 135 -2.66 12.89 8.01
N ASP A 136 -2.70 12.78 9.33
CA ASP A 136 -1.64 12.15 10.10
C ASP A 136 -1.83 10.62 10.18
N ALA A 137 -0.84 9.93 10.74
CA ALA A 137 -0.86 8.49 10.88
C ALA A 137 -2.03 7.98 11.77
N ALA A 138 -2.52 8.78 12.73
CA ALA A 138 -3.64 8.38 13.57
C ALA A 138 -4.96 8.37 12.79
N ALA A 139 -5.21 9.41 11.99
CA ALA A 139 -6.37 9.49 11.11
C ALA A 139 -6.33 8.41 10.00
N MET A 140 -5.15 8.12 9.43
CA MET A 140 -5.01 7.02 8.47
C MET A 140 -5.32 5.65 9.10
N ARG A 141 -4.83 5.36 10.32
CA ARG A 141 -5.18 4.13 11.06
C ARG A 141 -6.67 4.04 11.38
N ALA A 142 -7.31 5.17 11.71
CA ALA A 142 -8.74 5.20 11.95
C ALA A 142 -9.53 4.89 10.66
N LEU A 143 -9.10 5.42 9.52
CA LEU A 143 -9.69 5.10 8.21
C LEU A 143 -9.52 3.61 7.88
N ASP A 144 -8.31 3.06 8.01
CA ASP A 144 -8.03 1.64 7.79
C ASP A 144 -8.89 0.72 8.68
N THR A 145 -8.97 1.05 9.98
CA THR A 145 -9.82 0.33 10.94
C THR A 145 -11.28 0.34 10.49
N ARG A 146 -11.75 1.49 9.97
CA ARG A 146 -13.12 1.63 9.46
C ARG A 146 -13.35 0.76 8.23
N PHE A 147 -12.44 0.80 7.25
CA PHE A 147 -12.49 -0.05 6.06
C PHE A 147 -12.58 -1.54 6.43
N THR A 148 -11.78 -1.96 7.41
CA THR A 148 -11.75 -3.35 7.88
C THR A 148 -13.03 -3.75 8.63
N LYS A 149 -13.48 -2.95 9.60
CA LYS A 149 -14.64 -3.27 10.44
C LYS A 149 -15.96 -3.22 9.67
N GLU A 150 -16.12 -2.25 8.78
CA GLU A 150 -17.34 -2.05 7.98
C GLU A 150 -17.29 -2.75 6.61
N LYS A 151 -16.21 -3.49 6.30
CA LYS A 151 -16.00 -4.17 5.01
C LYS A 151 -16.18 -3.24 3.80
N LEU A 152 -15.67 -2.02 3.92
CA LEU A 152 -15.89 -0.99 2.90
C LEU A 152 -15.18 -1.31 1.57
N ALA A 153 -14.06 -2.03 1.62
CA ALA A 153 -13.35 -2.45 0.41
C ALA A 153 -14.15 -3.44 -0.46
N ASP A 154 -15.16 -4.12 0.12
CA ASP A 154 -15.98 -5.13 -0.57
C ASP A 154 -17.25 -4.55 -1.20
N ARG A 155 -17.53 -3.27 -0.96
CA ARG A 155 -18.78 -2.63 -1.40
C ARG A 155 -18.67 -2.06 -2.81
N ALA A 156 -19.53 -2.54 -3.71
CA ALA A 156 -19.58 -2.08 -5.11
C ALA A 156 -20.06 -0.62 -5.30
N ASP A 157 -20.62 0.02 -4.26
CA ASP A 157 -20.94 1.46 -4.27
C ASP A 157 -19.80 2.33 -3.71
N LEU A 158 -18.67 1.72 -3.36
CA LEU A 158 -17.45 2.35 -2.87
C LEU A 158 -16.27 2.12 -3.83
N MET A 159 -16.49 2.32 -5.14
CA MET A 159 -15.49 2.02 -6.15
C MET A 159 -14.71 3.26 -6.61
N PRO A 160 -13.40 3.11 -6.88
CA PRO A 160 -12.64 4.09 -7.65
C PRO A 160 -13.08 4.15 -9.11
N ARG A 161 -12.96 5.33 -9.73
CA ARG A 161 -13.23 5.53 -11.15
C ARG A 161 -11.97 5.29 -11.98
N PRO A 162 -12.06 4.58 -13.12
CA PRO A 162 -10.94 4.40 -14.02
C PRO A 162 -10.56 5.72 -14.70
N TYR A 163 -9.41 5.69 -15.38
CA TYR A 163 -8.97 6.75 -16.26
C TYR A 163 -8.93 6.22 -17.70
N ALA A 164 -9.96 6.55 -18.47
CA ALA A 164 -10.04 6.19 -19.88
C ALA A 164 -9.06 7.01 -20.72
N VAL A 165 -8.37 6.36 -21.66
CA VAL A 165 -7.37 7.00 -22.52
C VAL A 165 -7.83 6.93 -23.97
N LYS A 166 -8.25 8.07 -24.53
CA LYS A 166 -8.74 8.16 -25.91
C LYS A 166 -7.69 7.66 -26.91
N GLY A 167 -8.14 6.99 -27.96
CA GLY A 167 -7.26 6.47 -29.01
C GLY A 167 -6.42 5.25 -28.61
N THR A 168 -6.75 4.58 -27.50
CA THR A 168 -6.04 3.40 -26.99
C THR A 168 -7.02 2.28 -26.64
N VAL A 169 -6.51 1.11 -26.25
CA VAL A 169 -7.31 -0.01 -25.73
C VAL A 169 -8.09 0.34 -24.45
N ALA A 170 -7.72 1.41 -23.73
CA ALA A 170 -8.45 1.91 -22.57
C ALA A 170 -9.50 2.98 -22.91
N ALA A 171 -9.79 3.25 -24.20
CA ALA A 171 -10.69 4.34 -24.59
C ALA A 171 -12.11 4.17 -24.07
N ALA A 172 -12.58 2.93 -23.96
CA ALA A 172 -13.92 2.61 -23.44
C ALA A 172 -13.93 2.32 -21.93
N PHE A 173 -12.81 2.42 -21.22
CA PHE A 173 -12.70 2.01 -19.82
C PHE A 173 -13.28 3.05 -18.86
N GLY A 174 -14.61 3.12 -18.81
CA GLY A 174 -15.38 4.01 -17.94
C GLY A 174 -16.08 3.28 -16.79
N ASP A 175 -17.04 3.97 -16.15
CA ASP A 175 -17.72 3.46 -14.95
C ASP A 175 -18.39 2.09 -15.15
N LYS A 176 -18.93 1.83 -16.34
CA LYS A 176 -19.64 0.58 -16.65
C LYS A 176 -18.71 -0.60 -16.96
N GLN A 177 -17.42 -0.34 -17.15
CA GLN A 177 -16.42 -1.34 -17.52
C GLN A 177 -15.61 -1.82 -16.32
N ARG A 178 -15.82 -1.24 -15.13
CA ARG A 178 -15.14 -1.65 -13.90
C ARG A 178 -15.57 -3.06 -13.53
N ALA A 179 -14.62 -3.98 -13.44
CA ALA A 179 -14.90 -5.40 -13.22
C ALA A 179 -14.39 -5.89 -11.85
N ALA A 180 -13.18 -5.51 -11.49
CA ALA A 180 -12.65 -5.75 -10.16
C ALA A 180 -11.89 -4.54 -9.62
N TRP A 181 -11.84 -4.39 -8.30
CA TRP A 181 -11.15 -3.26 -7.67
C TRP A 181 -10.50 -3.64 -6.34
N THR A 182 -9.54 -2.84 -5.92
CA THR A 182 -8.96 -2.91 -4.58
C THR A 182 -8.69 -1.49 -4.07
N VAL A 183 -8.75 -1.32 -2.75
CA VAL A 183 -8.42 -0.07 -2.04
C VAL A 183 -7.60 -0.46 -0.80
N SER A 184 -6.39 0.08 -0.71
CA SER A 184 -5.43 -0.13 0.38
C SER A 184 -5.16 1.20 1.08
N VAL A 185 -5.48 1.28 2.36
CA VAL A 185 -5.20 2.46 3.20
C VAL A 185 -3.85 2.25 3.87
N LEU A 186 -2.84 3.03 3.50
CA LEU A 186 -1.52 2.89 4.11
C LEU A 186 -1.53 3.56 5.48
N THR A 187 -1.17 2.83 6.53
CA THR A 187 -1.14 3.38 7.91
C THR A 187 0.17 4.06 8.25
N ASP A 188 1.22 3.81 7.47
CA ASP A 188 2.58 4.28 7.64
C ASP A 188 3.02 5.28 6.55
N ALA A 189 2.10 5.66 5.67
CA ALA A 189 2.22 6.77 4.73
C ALA A 189 0.86 7.49 4.61
N PRO A 190 0.82 8.80 4.31
CA PRO A 190 -0.42 9.54 4.08
C PRO A 190 -0.95 9.26 2.65
N VAL A 191 -1.13 7.98 2.30
CA VAL A 191 -1.53 7.55 0.96
C VAL A 191 -2.60 6.46 1.01
N VAL A 192 -3.60 6.58 0.14
CA VAL A 192 -4.53 5.49 -0.19
C VAL A 192 -4.20 5.02 -1.61
N VAL A 193 -3.83 3.76 -1.75
CA VAL A 193 -3.58 3.11 -3.04
C VAL A 193 -4.85 2.43 -3.50
N TYR A 194 -5.19 2.53 -4.77
CA TYR A 194 -6.29 1.75 -5.33
C TYR A 194 -5.97 1.28 -6.73
N ALA A 195 -6.68 0.25 -7.16
CA ALA A 195 -6.73 -0.12 -8.57
C ALA A 195 -8.14 -0.57 -8.96
N VAL A 196 -8.46 -0.38 -10.23
CA VAL A 196 -9.67 -0.89 -10.87
C VAL A 196 -9.30 -1.49 -12.22
N SER A 197 -9.74 -2.72 -12.47
CA SER A 197 -9.48 -3.47 -13.69
C SER A 197 -10.76 -3.73 -14.46
N GLY A 198 -10.64 -3.94 -15.77
CA GLY A 198 -11.73 -4.27 -16.68
C GLY A 198 -11.22 -4.86 -17.98
N TRP A 199 -12.14 -5.29 -18.83
CA TRP A 199 -11.81 -5.75 -20.19
C TRP A 199 -11.53 -4.58 -21.12
N ALA A 200 -10.52 -4.75 -21.98
CA ALA A 200 -10.11 -3.77 -22.98
C ALA A 200 -11.14 -3.59 -24.11
N ASP A 201 -12.03 -4.56 -24.32
CA ASP A 201 -13.06 -4.51 -25.37
C ASP A 201 -14.27 -3.63 -25.02
N GLY A 202 -14.28 -3.02 -23.84
CA GLY A 202 -15.30 -2.06 -23.43
C GLY A 202 -16.64 -2.69 -23.02
N ARG A 203 -16.72 -4.01 -22.86
CA ARG A 203 -17.95 -4.68 -22.42
C ARG A 203 -18.42 -4.16 -21.06
N VAL A 204 -19.73 -4.08 -20.88
CA VAL A 204 -20.34 -3.68 -19.60
C VAL A 204 -20.22 -4.82 -18.59
N VAL A 205 -20.05 -4.45 -17.32
CA VAL A 205 -19.98 -5.38 -16.20
C VAL A 205 -21.10 -5.09 -15.22
N ASP A 206 -22.06 -6.00 -15.13
CA ASP A 206 -23.23 -5.81 -14.28
C ASP A 206 -22.93 -6.07 -12.80
N THR A 207 -22.01 -7.01 -12.52
CA THR A 207 -21.67 -7.43 -11.16
C THR A 207 -20.16 -7.34 -10.94
N PRO A 208 -19.61 -6.13 -10.67
CA PRO A 208 -18.21 -6.00 -10.30
C PRO A 208 -17.95 -6.65 -8.93
N GLN A 209 -16.70 -7.05 -8.67
CA GLN A 209 -16.30 -7.65 -7.39
C GLN A 209 -15.02 -7.04 -6.82
N SER A 210 -14.90 -6.98 -5.49
CA SER A 210 -13.60 -6.66 -4.89
C SER A 210 -12.57 -7.70 -5.31
N ALA A 211 -11.30 -7.30 -5.42
CA ALA A 211 -10.23 -8.19 -5.82
C ALA A 211 -10.16 -9.43 -4.91
N PRO A 212 -10.26 -9.33 -3.56
CA PRO A 212 -10.32 -10.51 -2.69
C PRO A 212 -11.45 -11.47 -3.02
N ALA A 213 -12.65 -10.96 -3.35
CA ALA A 213 -13.79 -11.79 -3.74
C ALA A 213 -13.59 -12.43 -5.12
N ALA A 214 -13.03 -11.70 -6.08
CA ALA A 214 -12.73 -12.20 -7.42
C ALA A 214 -11.58 -13.23 -7.43
N THR A 215 -10.66 -13.17 -6.47
CA THR A 215 -9.56 -14.14 -6.33
C THR A 215 -9.86 -15.28 -5.35
N ALA A 216 -11.05 -15.30 -4.75
CA ALA A 216 -11.41 -16.32 -3.78
C ALA A 216 -11.43 -17.72 -4.42
N ALA A 217 -11.01 -18.73 -3.65
CA ALA A 217 -11.03 -20.11 -4.11
C ALA A 217 -12.45 -20.53 -4.52
N GLY A 218 -12.58 -21.07 -5.72
CA GLY A 218 -13.87 -21.52 -6.27
C GLY A 218 -14.78 -20.40 -6.79
N ALA A 219 -14.32 -19.15 -6.86
CA ALA A 219 -15.08 -18.08 -7.49
C ALA A 219 -15.25 -18.34 -9.02
N THR A 220 -16.50 -18.32 -9.49
CA THR A 220 -16.88 -18.67 -10.88
C THR A 220 -17.50 -17.53 -11.67
N THR A 221 -17.53 -16.33 -11.09
CA THR A 221 -18.01 -15.12 -11.76
C THR A 221 -17.09 -14.71 -12.91
N ALA A 222 -17.60 -13.91 -13.85
CA ALA A 222 -16.80 -13.46 -14.99
C ALA A 222 -15.51 -12.71 -14.58
N PRO A 223 -15.51 -11.77 -13.61
CA PRO A 223 -14.26 -11.13 -13.15
C PRO A 223 -13.27 -12.12 -12.52
N ALA A 224 -13.77 -13.14 -11.80
CA ALA A 224 -12.93 -14.16 -11.18
C ALA A 224 -12.25 -15.05 -12.21
N GLN A 225 -13.03 -15.62 -13.14
CA GLN A 225 -12.50 -16.52 -14.17
C GLN A 225 -11.57 -15.81 -15.16
N ALA A 226 -11.80 -14.51 -15.41
CA ALA A 226 -10.89 -13.69 -16.21
C ALA A 226 -9.59 -13.34 -15.47
N GLY A 227 -9.54 -13.49 -14.15
CA GLY A 227 -8.40 -13.06 -13.33
C GLY A 227 -8.31 -11.54 -13.14
N LEU A 228 -9.42 -10.80 -13.25
CA LEU A 228 -9.43 -9.35 -13.11
C LEU A 228 -9.13 -8.89 -11.68
N GLY A 229 -9.48 -9.72 -10.67
CA GLY A 229 -9.03 -9.49 -9.28
C GLY A 229 -7.51 -9.50 -9.15
N ASN A 230 -6.83 -10.43 -9.84
CA ASN A 230 -5.37 -10.51 -9.90
C ASN A 230 -4.77 -9.28 -10.61
N GLU A 231 -5.41 -8.78 -11.66
CA GLU A 231 -4.98 -7.54 -12.34
C GLU A 231 -5.00 -6.34 -11.40
N ALA A 232 -6.12 -6.14 -10.69
CA ALA A 232 -6.28 -5.01 -9.77
C ALA A 232 -5.33 -5.12 -8.57
N GLN A 233 -5.36 -6.24 -7.84
CA GLN A 233 -4.52 -6.43 -6.66
C GLN A 233 -3.04 -6.45 -7.01
N GLY A 234 -2.68 -7.21 -8.05
CA GLY A 234 -1.30 -7.43 -8.44
C GLY A 234 -0.57 -6.15 -8.83
N LEU A 235 -1.24 -5.24 -9.55
CA LEU A 235 -0.68 -3.95 -9.90
C LEU A 235 -0.65 -2.99 -8.70
N ALA A 236 -1.73 -2.90 -7.91
CA ALA A 236 -1.78 -2.05 -6.71
C ALA A 236 -0.65 -2.38 -5.73
N ASP A 237 -0.45 -3.67 -5.43
CA ASP A 237 0.60 -4.14 -4.52
C ASP A 237 2.01 -3.72 -4.97
N ARG A 238 2.26 -3.67 -6.28
CA ARG A 238 3.58 -3.35 -6.84
C ARG A 238 3.85 -1.86 -6.81
N ILE A 239 2.84 -1.06 -7.16
CA ILE A 239 2.93 0.38 -7.02
C ILE A 239 3.09 0.76 -5.54
N GLU A 240 2.36 0.10 -4.63
CA GLU A 240 2.51 0.29 -3.19
C GLU A 240 3.94 -0.05 -2.72
N ARG A 241 4.48 -1.21 -3.11
CA ARG A 241 5.87 -1.58 -2.77
C ARG A 241 6.89 -0.59 -3.33
N GLY A 242 6.68 -0.10 -4.56
CA GLY A 242 7.51 0.94 -5.17
C GLY A 242 7.50 2.23 -4.36
N LEU A 243 6.31 2.72 -4.01
CA LEU A 243 6.12 3.90 -3.16
C LEU A 243 6.85 3.77 -1.81
N ARG A 244 6.65 2.65 -1.11
CA ARG A 244 7.30 2.37 0.17
C ARG A 244 8.83 2.36 0.05
N LYS A 245 9.35 1.72 -1.01
CA LYS A 245 10.79 1.69 -1.27
C LYS A 245 11.35 3.10 -1.48
N THR A 246 10.67 3.93 -2.28
CA THR A 246 11.11 5.31 -2.54
C THR A 246 11.01 6.19 -1.29
N ALA A 247 10.05 5.96 -0.39
CA ALA A 247 9.93 6.67 0.88
C ALA A 247 11.12 6.41 1.82
N VAL A 248 11.64 5.18 1.83
CA VAL A 248 12.78 4.78 2.68
C VAL A 248 14.13 5.15 2.08
N THR A 249 14.23 5.25 0.75
CA THR A 249 15.44 5.65 0.04
C THR A 249 15.14 6.87 -0.83
N PRO A 250 15.03 8.08 -0.25
CA PRO A 250 14.85 9.29 -1.03
C PRO A 250 16.07 9.44 -1.95
N THR A 251 15.87 9.40 -3.26
CA THR A 251 16.98 9.62 -4.19
C THR A 251 17.40 11.08 -4.08
N GLU A 252 18.69 11.36 -3.81
CA GLU A 252 19.26 12.70 -4.00
C GLU A 252 18.97 13.13 -5.45
N GLN A 253 18.37 14.31 -5.63
CA GLN A 253 18.12 14.87 -6.96
C GLN A 253 19.45 14.97 -7.73
N PRO A 254 19.51 14.59 -9.01
CA PRO A 254 20.65 14.97 -9.83
C PRO A 254 20.62 16.50 -10.01
N SER A 255 21.71 17.15 -9.60
CA SER A 255 22.01 18.57 -9.80
C SER A 255 22.09 18.97 -11.27
#